data_AF-A0ABD1XQQ7-F1
#
_entry.id   AF-A0ABD1XQQ7-F1
#
_cell.length_a   1.000
_cell.length_b   1.000
_cell.length_c   1.000
_cell.angle_alpha   90.00
_cell.angle_beta   90.00
_cell.angle_gamma   90.00
#
_symmetry.space_group_name_H-M   'P 1'
#
loop_
_entity.id
_entity.type
_entity.pdbx_description
1 polymer ?
#
loop_
_entity_poly.entity_id
_entity_poly.type
_entity_poly.pdbx_seq_one_letter_code
_entity_poly.pdbx_strand_id
1 'polypeptide(L)'
;MPADQEMGRLNLLAYGFERDFEYLKNQFFEPVVDALKGIARLSLESQILYYTPKAVKSQWDASHNAYVVPVKQLPFFVTADSLQRSTRMNGIWIHQLPQLDGVSFFILHYVAGAKEYPLHFLRKNGQLSPTDGFTSPGWGGVVVYNPKNLSLLDGDVQSSAYHITAKDFESVAGVIVSQLRTLFGLPPVLQNDQERGFFSLSPARTGFAEWELDLLLRRRAVSDMAAADSTLTSLSRLVRKLPNMVIKDEIGEQVKSSLVAAVAALDHAARGSYLHTAEAAREAARLAEEAFFHPSIMSVLYNPTEHHLAIYTYCFTL
;
A
#
# COMPACT_ATOMS: atom_id res chain seq x y z
N MET A 1 -2.23 -14.61 40.40
CA MET A 1 -1.49 -13.37 40.70
C MET A 1 -0.31 -13.05 39.77
N PRO A 2 0.31 -13.95 38.97
CA PRO A 2 1.37 -13.52 38.03
C PRO A 2 0.85 -12.90 36.71
N ALA A 3 -0.36 -13.27 36.25
CA ALA A 3 -0.90 -12.81 34.96
C ALA A 3 -1.23 -11.30 34.92
N ASP A 4 -1.71 -10.73 36.03
CA ASP A 4 -2.09 -9.30 36.09
C ASP A 4 -0.87 -8.37 36.09
N GLN A 5 0.26 -8.83 36.62
CA GLN A 5 1.53 -8.09 36.62
C GLN A 5 2.23 -8.14 35.25
N GLU A 6 2.16 -9.26 34.53
CA GLU A 6 2.62 -9.35 33.14
C GLU A 6 1.77 -8.47 32.21
N MET A 7 0.44 -8.49 32.36
CA MET A 7 -0.46 -7.63 31.59
C MET A 7 -0.20 -6.14 31.83
N GLY A 8 0.05 -5.73 33.07
CA GLY A 8 0.43 -4.35 33.40
C GLY A 8 1.76 -3.92 32.77
N ARG A 9 2.75 -4.82 32.72
CA ARG A 9 4.05 -4.57 32.06
C ARG A 9 3.93 -4.49 30.54
N LEU A 10 3.16 -5.40 29.93
CA LEU A 10 2.90 -5.40 28.48
C LEU A 10 2.16 -4.13 28.04
N ASN A 11 1.22 -3.62 28.85
CA ASN A 11 0.52 -2.37 28.58
C ASN A 11 1.43 -1.12 28.63
N LEU A 12 2.45 -1.10 29.49
CA LEU A 12 3.42 0.01 29.54
C LEU A 12 4.42 -0.04 28.38
N LEU A 13 4.83 -1.25 27.96
CA LEU A 13 5.67 -1.46 26.77
C LEU A 13 4.92 -1.07 25.49
N ALA A 14 3.65 -1.45 25.41
CA ALA A 14 2.70 -1.08 24.36
C ALA A 14 2.55 0.44 24.21
N TYR A 15 2.32 1.15 25.32
CA TYR A 15 2.07 2.59 25.30
C TYR A 15 3.30 3.42 24.90
N GLY A 16 4.50 3.01 25.33
CA GLY A 16 5.76 3.64 24.90
C GLY A 16 6.01 3.44 23.41
N PHE A 17 5.82 2.21 22.93
CA PHE A 17 5.95 1.88 21.52
C PHE A 17 4.94 2.64 20.65
N GLU A 18 3.69 2.78 21.09
CA GLU A 18 2.65 3.51 20.36
C GLU A 18 2.99 4.98 20.16
N ARG A 19 3.41 5.65 21.23
CA ARG A 19 3.79 7.06 21.16
C ARG A 19 5.01 7.29 20.26
N ASP A 20 6.02 6.45 20.38
CA ASP A 20 7.23 6.57 19.57
C ASP A 20 6.94 6.24 18.10
N PHE A 21 6.09 5.25 17.84
CA PHE A 21 5.72 4.85 16.49
C PHE A 21 5.01 5.97 15.73
N GLU A 22 4.07 6.68 16.34
CA GLU A 22 3.42 7.84 15.70
C GLU A 22 4.41 8.92 15.28
N TYR A 23 5.36 9.24 16.17
CA TYR A 23 6.41 10.21 15.87
C TYR A 23 7.31 9.74 14.71
N LEU A 24 7.77 8.49 14.77
CA LEU A 24 8.66 7.89 13.78
C LEU A 24 7.97 7.70 12.42
N LYS A 25 6.69 7.32 12.43
CA LYS A 25 5.84 7.22 11.24
C LYS A 25 5.85 8.54 10.47
N ASN A 26 5.59 9.64 11.15
CA ASN A 26 5.57 10.97 10.53
C ASN A 26 6.98 11.39 10.09
N GLN A 27 8.01 11.09 10.87
CA GLN A 27 9.39 11.44 10.53
C GLN A 27 9.90 10.73 9.28
N PHE A 28 9.60 9.43 9.11
CA PHE A 28 10.17 8.59 8.06
C PHE A 28 9.26 8.40 6.84
N PHE A 29 7.93 8.36 7.01
CA PHE A 29 7.01 8.03 5.92
C PHE A 29 6.25 9.22 5.36
N GLU A 30 6.02 10.29 6.12
CA GLU A 30 5.37 11.50 5.59
C GLU A 30 6.15 12.08 4.38
N PRO A 31 7.50 12.21 4.42
CA PRO A 31 8.25 12.69 3.26
C PRO A 31 8.13 11.77 2.04
N VAL A 32 7.94 10.46 2.27
CA VAL A 32 7.75 9.46 1.21
C VAL A 32 6.38 9.63 0.55
N VAL A 33 5.34 9.80 1.37
CA VAL A 33 3.96 10.04 0.92
C VAL A 33 3.88 11.34 0.14
N ASP A 34 4.49 12.41 0.64
CA ASP A 34 4.55 13.71 -0.03
C ASP A 34 5.26 13.62 -1.38
N ALA A 35 6.40 12.92 -1.45
CA ALA A 35 7.14 12.73 -2.70
C ALA A 35 6.33 11.96 -3.76
N LEU A 36 5.48 11.02 -3.33
CA LEU A 36 4.69 10.16 -4.22
C LEU A 36 3.27 10.68 -4.50
N LYS A 37 2.84 11.77 -3.86
CA LYS A 37 1.49 12.34 -3.96
C LYS A 37 1.05 12.64 -5.40
N GLY A 38 1.99 13.03 -6.27
CA GLY A 38 1.72 13.25 -7.69
C GLY A 38 1.46 11.96 -8.47
N ILE A 39 1.98 10.82 -8.01
CA ILE A 39 1.99 9.53 -8.70
C ILE A 39 0.85 8.62 -8.22
N ALA A 40 0.59 8.60 -6.91
CA ALA A 40 -0.39 7.75 -6.27
C ALA A 40 -1.08 8.47 -5.10
N ARG A 41 -2.35 8.10 -4.84
CA ARG A 41 -3.05 8.51 -3.62
C ARG A 41 -2.65 7.53 -2.53
N LEU A 42 -1.82 8.00 -1.60
CA LEU A 42 -1.36 7.22 -0.47
C LEU A 42 -1.98 7.80 0.80
N SER A 43 -2.45 6.93 1.70
CA SER A 43 -2.84 7.29 3.06
C SER A 43 -1.90 6.60 4.04
N LEU A 44 -1.58 7.30 5.12
CA LEU A 44 -0.70 6.80 6.18
C LEU A 44 -1.53 6.51 7.42
N GLU A 45 -1.80 5.23 7.64
CA GLU A 45 -2.57 4.75 8.78
C GLU A 45 -1.71 3.82 9.63
N SER A 46 -1.92 3.89 10.94
CA SER A 46 -1.17 3.14 11.94
C SER A 46 -2.14 2.45 12.87
N GLN A 47 -1.92 1.17 13.09
CA GLN A 47 -2.67 0.38 14.05
C GLN A 47 -1.73 -0.59 14.74
N ILE A 48 -1.86 -0.70 16.07
CA ILE A 48 -1.10 -1.65 16.87
C ILE A 48 -2.03 -2.80 17.24
N LEU A 49 -1.60 -4.01 16.88
CA LEU A 49 -2.30 -5.25 17.19
C LEU A 49 -1.50 -6.03 18.22
N TYR A 50 -2.16 -6.39 19.31
CA TYR A 50 -1.58 -7.25 20.35
C TYR A 50 -1.96 -8.70 20.12
N TYR A 51 -1.05 -9.61 20.49
CA TYR A 51 -1.25 -11.06 20.48
C TYR A 51 -1.69 -11.66 19.15
N THR A 52 -1.21 -11.14 18.02
CA THR A 52 -1.54 -11.69 16.70
C THR A 52 -0.82 -13.03 16.50
N PRO A 53 -1.55 -14.18 16.46
CA PRO A 53 -0.91 -15.47 16.26
C PRO A 53 -0.49 -15.58 14.80
N LYS A 54 0.80 -15.79 14.53
CA LYS A 54 1.26 -16.12 13.19
C LYS A 54 0.73 -17.50 12.78
N ALA A 55 0.31 -17.65 11.52
CA ALA A 55 -0.21 -18.92 11.02
C ALA A 55 0.89 -19.97 10.77
N VAL A 56 2.14 -19.53 10.68
CA VAL A 56 3.32 -20.38 10.43
C VAL A 56 4.03 -20.72 11.75
N LYS A 57 4.58 -21.93 11.89
CA LYS A 57 5.44 -22.28 13.02
C LYS A 57 6.90 -21.98 12.69
N SER A 58 7.60 -21.28 13.57
CA SER A 58 9.04 -21.11 13.42
C SER A 58 9.78 -22.32 13.99
N GLN A 59 10.99 -22.57 13.52
CA GLN A 59 11.84 -23.67 14.00
C GLN A 59 13.11 -23.10 14.60
N TRP A 60 13.56 -23.64 15.72
CA TRP A 60 14.85 -23.26 16.29
C TRP A 60 15.99 -23.80 15.42
N ASP A 61 16.85 -22.90 14.95
CA ASP A 61 18.07 -23.25 14.25
C ASP A 61 19.27 -22.95 15.14
N ALA A 62 19.91 -24.02 15.63
CA ALA A 62 21.07 -23.93 16.51
C ALA A 62 22.30 -23.29 15.83
N SER A 63 22.40 -23.35 14.50
CA SER A 63 23.52 -22.76 13.77
C SER A 63 23.47 -21.23 13.75
N HIS A 64 22.25 -20.69 13.72
CA HIS A 64 21.98 -19.25 13.69
C HIS A 64 21.57 -18.69 15.06
N ASN A 65 21.41 -19.56 16.07
CA ASN A 65 20.94 -19.22 17.42
C ASN A 65 19.63 -18.40 17.39
N ALA A 66 18.70 -18.80 16.52
CA ALA A 66 17.47 -18.05 16.27
C ALA A 66 16.33 -18.96 15.81
N TYR A 67 15.11 -18.44 15.95
CA TYR A 67 13.94 -19.02 15.31
C TYR A 67 13.89 -18.59 13.86
N VAL A 68 13.73 -19.55 12.95
CA VAL A 68 13.76 -19.32 11.52
C VAL A 68 12.45 -19.71 10.85
N VAL A 69 12.07 -18.93 9.83
CA VAL A 69 10.98 -19.27 8.91
C VAL A 69 11.52 -19.34 7.47
N PRO A 70 11.38 -20.48 6.79
CA PRO A 70 11.78 -20.61 5.38
C PRO A 70 10.95 -19.75 4.43
N VAL A 71 11.56 -19.23 3.34
CA VAL A 71 10.86 -18.45 2.28
C VAL A 71 9.54 -19.08 1.86
N LYS A 72 9.50 -20.41 1.72
CA LYS A 72 8.34 -21.16 1.23
C LYS A 72 7.10 -20.98 2.11
N GLN A 73 7.27 -20.61 3.37
CA GLN A 73 6.20 -20.43 4.33
C GLN A 73 5.79 -18.95 4.50
N LEU A 74 6.59 -18.00 4.02
CA LEU A 74 6.31 -16.56 4.15
C LEU A 74 4.97 -16.12 3.55
N PRO A 75 4.48 -16.65 2.42
CA PRO A 75 3.15 -16.30 1.90
C PRO A 75 2.00 -16.61 2.87
N PHE A 76 2.20 -17.58 3.78
CA PHE A 76 1.21 -17.97 4.78
C PHE A 76 1.44 -17.29 6.13
N PHE A 77 2.43 -16.42 6.24
CA PHE A 77 2.83 -15.81 7.50
C PHE A 77 1.73 -14.90 8.06
N VAL A 78 1.14 -14.06 7.21
CA VAL A 78 -0.02 -13.22 7.50
C VAL A 78 -1.24 -13.79 6.76
N THR A 79 -2.32 -14.06 7.50
CA THR A 79 -3.59 -14.47 6.92
C THR A 79 -4.74 -13.58 7.42
N ALA A 80 -5.81 -13.47 6.64
CA ALA A 80 -7.02 -12.74 7.04
C ALA A 80 -7.52 -13.19 8.41
N ASP A 81 -7.49 -14.51 8.65
CA ASP A 81 -7.93 -15.10 9.90
C ASP A 81 -7.01 -14.74 11.08
N SER A 82 -5.68 -14.67 10.89
CA SER A 82 -4.78 -14.21 11.95
C SER A 82 -5.06 -12.76 12.38
N LEU A 83 -5.33 -11.88 11.40
CA LEU A 83 -5.62 -10.47 11.65
C LEU A 83 -7.00 -10.29 12.31
N GLN A 84 -8.03 -10.95 11.78
CA GLN A 84 -9.39 -10.92 12.33
C GLN A 84 -9.44 -11.49 13.75
N ARG A 85 -8.67 -12.54 14.07
CA ARG A 85 -8.59 -13.10 15.42
C ARG A 85 -7.97 -12.13 16.42
N SER A 86 -6.91 -11.40 16.06
CA SER A 86 -6.37 -10.34 16.93
C SER A 86 -7.37 -9.21 17.18
N THR A 87 -8.17 -8.85 16.18
CA THR A 87 -9.23 -7.83 16.30
C THR A 87 -10.33 -8.27 17.27
N ARG A 88 -10.78 -9.53 17.20
CA ARG A 88 -11.80 -10.08 18.09
C ARG A 88 -11.36 -10.19 19.55
N MET A 89 -10.09 -10.50 19.79
CA MET A 89 -9.55 -10.63 21.16
C MET A 89 -9.41 -9.28 21.89
N ASN A 90 -9.20 -8.18 21.16
CA ASN A 90 -8.93 -6.88 21.77
C ASN A 90 -10.20 -6.02 21.96
N GLY A 91 -11.40 -6.55 21.67
CA GLY A 91 -12.66 -5.80 21.83
C GLY A 91 -12.83 -4.59 20.90
N ILE A 92 -11.86 -4.35 20.02
CA ILE A 92 -11.88 -3.27 19.02
C ILE A 92 -12.59 -3.84 17.79
N TRP A 93 -13.84 -3.45 17.58
CA TRP A 93 -14.52 -3.68 16.31
C TRP A 93 -13.91 -2.77 15.26
N ILE A 94 -12.96 -3.28 14.47
CA ILE A 94 -12.59 -2.63 13.21
C ILE A 94 -13.80 -2.82 12.29
N HIS A 95 -14.75 -1.89 12.38
CA HIS A 95 -15.78 -1.74 11.36
C HIS A 95 -15.07 -1.57 10.02
N GLN A 96 -15.21 -2.58 9.16
CA GLN A 96 -14.56 -2.70 7.86
C GLN A 96 -13.03 -2.63 7.95
N LEU A 97 -12.36 -3.78 7.81
CA LEU A 97 -11.21 -3.78 6.89
C LEU A 97 -11.76 -3.10 5.63
N PRO A 98 -11.33 -1.87 5.27
CA PRO A 98 -11.72 -1.31 3.99
C PRO A 98 -11.42 -2.43 2.99
N GLN A 99 -12.38 -2.76 2.13
CA GLN A 99 -12.10 -3.65 1.01
C GLN A 99 -10.74 -3.18 0.45
N LEU A 100 -9.73 -4.04 0.52
CA LEU A 100 -8.31 -3.69 0.40
C LEU A 100 -8.03 -3.23 -1.04
N ASP A 101 -8.52 -2.05 -1.41
CA ASP A 101 -8.32 -1.39 -2.69
C ASP A 101 -6.99 -0.62 -2.64
N GLY A 102 -5.96 -1.23 -2.06
CA GLY A 102 -4.67 -0.60 -1.80
C GLY A 102 -3.60 -1.56 -1.28
N VAL A 103 -2.35 -1.10 -1.29
CA VAL A 103 -1.20 -1.84 -0.75
C VAL A 103 -1.01 -1.45 0.72
N SER A 104 -0.99 -2.44 1.63
CA SER A 104 -0.71 -2.22 3.06
C SER A 104 0.71 -2.61 3.45
N PHE A 105 1.24 -2.02 4.53
CA PHE A 105 2.52 -2.41 5.12
C PHE A 105 2.32 -2.74 6.59
N PHE A 106 2.84 -3.90 7.01
CA PHE A 106 2.74 -4.41 8.36
C PHE A 106 4.12 -4.45 9.00
N ILE A 107 4.27 -3.79 10.14
CA ILE A 107 5.46 -3.90 10.98
C ILE A 107 5.11 -4.81 12.13
N LEU A 108 5.83 -5.93 12.24
CA LEU A 108 5.65 -6.91 13.29
C LEU A 108 6.79 -6.78 14.29
N HIS A 109 6.47 -6.17 15.42
CA HIS A 109 7.38 -6.07 16.55
C HIS A 109 7.22 -7.31 17.45
N TYR A 110 8.28 -8.11 17.58
CA TYR A 110 8.35 -9.21 18.54
C TYR A 110 8.95 -8.73 19.86
N VAL A 111 8.17 -8.78 20.94
CA VAL A 111 8.61 -8.41 22.30
C VAL A 111 8.90 -9.67 23.12
N ALA A 112 9.79 -9.58 24.12
CA ALA A 112 10.14 -10.67 25.02
C ALA A 112 8.90 -11.32 25.67
N GLY A 113 8.94 -12.65 25.77
CA GLY A 113 7.84 -13.52 26.21
C GLY A 113 7.27 -14.41 25.10
N ALA A 114 7.52 -14.08 23.83
CA ALA A 114 7.27 -15.02 22.74
C ALA A 114 8.29 -16.16 22.79
N LYS A 115 7.83 -17.42 22.77
CA LYS A 115 8.68 -18.62 22.68
C LYS A 115 9.62 -18.63 21.47
N GLU A 116 9.48 -17.69 20.54
CA GLU A 116 10.07 -17.71 19.20
C GLU A 116 10.94 -16.46 18.92
N TYR A 117 11.72 -16.02 19.90
CA TYR A 117 12.66 -14.90 19.78
C TYR A 117 14.13 -15.37 19.74
N PRO A 118 15.01 -14.76 18.93
CA PRO A 118 14.73 -13.81 17.84
C PRO A 118 14.18 -14.54 16.60
N LEU A 119 13.36 -13.85 15.80
CA LEU A 119 12.74 -14.42 14.60
C LEU A 119 13.40 -13.88 13.33
N HIS A 120 14.00 -14.76 12.53
CA HIS A 120 14.62 -14.41 11.25
C HIS A 120 14.01 -15.17 10.08
N PHE A 121 14.10 -14.58 8.89
CA PHE A 121 13.67 -15.25 7.66
C PHE A 121 14.84 -15.87 6.93
N LEU A 122 14.68 -17.11 6.45
CA LEU A 122 15.69 -17.73 5.59
C LEU A 122 15.40 -17.41 4.14
N ARG A 123 16.46 -17.20 3.37
CA ARG A 123 16.45 -17.11 1.90
C ARG A 123 16.41 -18.50 1.27
N LYS A 124 16.20 -18.56 -0.06
CA LYS A 124 16.18 -19.82 -0.82
C LYS A 124 17.49 -20.62 -0.72
N ASN A 125 18.60 -19.94 -0.44
CA ASN A 125 19.93 -20.53 -0.26
C ASN A 125 20.21 -20.99 1.20
N GLY A 126 19.23 -20.90 2.10
CA GLY A 126 19.39 -21.29 3.51
C GLY A 126 20.14 -20.27 4.37
N GLN A 127 20.53 -19.11 3.84
CA GLN A 127 21.12 -18.03 4.62
C GLN A 127 20.03 -17.15 5.24
N LEU A 128 20.35 -16.47 6.35
CA LEU A 128 19.48 -15.46 6.93
C LEU A 128 19.24 -14.29 5.97
N SER A 129 18.03 -13.76 6.03
CA SER A 129 17.68 -12.52 5.36
C SER A 129 18.32 -11.34 6.10
N PRO A 130 19.01 -10.42 5.40
CA PRO A 130 19.62 -9.26 6.03
C PRO A 130 18.59 -8.21 6.48
N THR A 131 17.36 -8.27 5.97
CA THR A 131 16.33 -7.25 6.16
C THR A 131 15.12 -7.75 6.95
N ASP A 132 15.00 -9.06 7.19
CA ASP A 132 13.85 -9.70 7.84
C ASP A 132 12.48 -9.17 7.40
N GLY A 133 12.37 -8.82 6.10
CA GLY A 133 11.14 -8.35 5.49
C GLY A 133 10.86 -9.03 4.16
N PHE A 134 9.59 -9.20 3.85
CA PHE A 134 9.11 -9.79 2.60
C PHE A 134 7.81 -9.11 2.16
N THR A 135 7.47 -9.26 0.87
CA THR A 135 6.19 -8.81 0.31
C THR A 135 5.26 -10.01 0.10
N SER A 136 4.04 -9.92 0.59
CA SER A 136 2.98 -10.90 0.40
C SER A 136 1.96 -10.40 -0.62
N PRO A 137 1.65 -11.19 -1.68
CA PRO A 137 0.60 -10.83 -2.62
C PRO A 137 -0.75 -10.60 -1.91
N GLY A 138 -1.42 -9.49 -2.20
CA GLY A 138 -2.73 -9.13 -1.63
C GLY A 138 -2.71 -8.52 -0.22
N TRP A 139 -1.60 -8.64 0.51
CA TRP A 139 -1.43 -8.02 1.83
C TRP A 139 -0.42 -6.86 1.81
N GLY A 140 0.58 -6.91 0.92
CA GLY A 140 1.64 -5.91 0.81
C GLY A 140 2.90 -6.27 1.59
N GLY A 141 3.55 -5.31 2.24
CA GLY A 141 4.85 -5.52 2.88
C GLY A 141 4.76 -6.00 4.32
N VAL A 142 5.66 -6.91 4.75
CA VAL A 142 5.81 -7.32 6.14
C VAL A 142 7.27 -7.18 6.55
N VAL A 143 7.52 -6.59 7.72
CA VAL A 143 8.88 -6.46 8.30
C VAL A 143 8.85 -6.92 9.75
N VAL A 144 9.78 -7.79 10.11
CA VAL A 144 9.97 -8.25 11.49
C VAL A 144 11.03 -7.39 12.17
N TYR A 145 10.65 -6.77 13.27
CA TYR A 145 11.56 -6.00 14.11
C TYR A 145 11.90 -6.80 15.38
N ASN A 146 13.19 -7.17 15.51
CA ASN A 146 13.74 -7.84 16.68
C ASN A 146 14.50 -6.83 17.57
N PRO A 147 13.98 -6.48 18.75
CA PRO A 147 14.58 -5.47 19.62
C PRO A 147 15.90 -5.95 20.27
N LYS A 148 16.98 -5.18 20.14
CA LYS A 148 18.32 -5.58 20.62
C LYS A 148 18.50 -5.55 22.14
N ASN A 149 17.83 -4.63 22.83
CA ASN A 149 18.01 -4.38 24.27
C ASN A 149 16.95 -5.08 25.13
N LEU A 150 16.71 -6.38 24.91
CA LEU A 150 15.75 -7.15 25.72
C LEU A 150 16.33 -7.62 27.07
N SER A 151 17.65 -7.62 27.23
CA SER A 151 18.35 -8.07 28.45
C SER A 151 18.09 -7.20 29.69
N LEU A 152 17.36 -6.09 29.57
CA LEU A 152 16.99 -5.19 30.68
C LEU A 152 15.63 -5.52 31.31
N LEU A 153 14.86 -6.47 30.75
CA LEU A 153 13.53 -6.82 31.26
C LEU A 153 13.56 -7.91 32.34
N ASP A 154 14.65 -8.68 32.41
CA ASP A 154 14.84 -9.75 33.42
C ASP A 154 15.47 -9.24 34.73
N GLY A 155 15.93 -7.98 34.78
CA GLY A 155 16.57 -7.38 35.95
C GLY A 155 15.75 -6.21 36.51
N ASP A 156 15.45 -6.31 37.80
CA ASP A 156 14.83 -5.36 38.75
C ASP A 156 14.97 -3.84 38.48
N VAL A 157 14.45 -3.35 37.35
CA VAL A 157 14.33 -1.92 37.05
C VAL A 157 12.87 -1.60 36.80
N GLN A 158 12.32 -0.81 37.72
CA GLN A 158 11.02 -0.17 37.61
C GLN A 158 10.83 0.47 36.21
N SER A 159 9.76 0.09 35.53
CA SER A 159 8.98 0.96 34.63
C SER A 159 9.71 1.76 33.55
N SER A 160 10.77 1.22 32.91
CA SER A 160 11.25 1.81 31.66
C SER A 160 10.40 1.29 30.50
N ALA A 161 9.51 2.14 29.98
CA ALA A 161 8.81 1.86 28.74
C ALA A 161 9.84 1.54 27.64
N TYR A 162 9.59 0.49 26.85
CA TYR A 162 10.46 0.16 25.73
C TYR A 162 10.32 1.26 24.69
N HIS A 163 11.41 1.99 24.48
CA HIS A 163 11.48 3.07 23.51
C HIS A 163 12.22 2.60 22.26
N ILE A 164 11.59 2.78 21.09
CA ILE A 164 12.24 2.54 19.81
C ILE A 164 12.92 3.82 19.34
N THR A 165 14.24 3.77 19.16
CA THR A 165 14.97 4.95 18.72
C THR A 165 14.81 5.15 17.21
N ALA A 166 14.94 6.39 16.74
CA ALA A 166 14.91 6.68 15.31
C ALA A 166 15.97 5.89 14.51
N LYS A 167 17.12 5.62 15.14
CA LYS A 167 18.20 4.82 14.54
C LYS A 167 17.81 3.34 14.39
N ASP A 168 17.04 2.79 15.33
CA ASP A 168 16.56 1.42 15.22
C ASP A 168 15.47 1.31 14.14
N PHE A 169 14.59 2.31 14.08
CA PHE A 169 13.51 2.39 13.10
C PHE A 169 13.99 2.63 11.66
N GLU A 170 15.15 3.27 11.46
CA GLU A 170 15.73 3.54 10.15
C GLU A 170 15.88 2.25 9.31
N SER A 171 16.24 1.14 9.95
CA SER A 171 16.35 -0.15 9.26
C SER A 171 14.99 -0.66 8.75
N VAL A 172 13.96 -0.60 9.60
CA VAL A 172 12.57 -0.99 9.26
C VAL A 172 12.01 -0.08 8.17
N ALA A 173 12.18 1.23 8.31
CA ALA A 173 11.76 2.23 7.34
C ALA A 173 12.45 2.00 5.98
N GLY A 174 13.77 1.73 5.99
CA GLY A 174 14.52 1.41 4.78
C GLY A 174 13.99 0.17 4.06
N VAL A 175 13.59 -0.87 4.80
CA VAL A 175 12.98 -2.07 4.21
C VAL A 175 11.62 -1.74 3.58
N ILE A 176 10.76 -0.99 4.27
CA ILE A 176 9.45 -0.58 3.72
C ILE A 176 9.63 0.28 2.46
N VAL A 177 10.54 1.24 2.48
CA VAL A 177 10.88 2.05 1.31
C VAL A 177 11.39 1.16 0.17
N SER A 178 12.24 0.16 0.44
CA SER A 178 12.72 -0.77 -0.60
C SER A 178 11.59 -1.61 -1.22
N GLN A 179 10.60 -1.99 -0.42
CA GLN A 179 9.42 -2.72 -0.87
C GLN A 179 8.51 -1.80 -1.70
N LEU A 180 8.28 -0.56 -1.26
CA LEU A 180 7.57 0.48 -2.02
C LEU A 180 8.23 0.71 -3.39
N ARG A 181 9.56 0.88 -3.43
CA ARG A 181 10.32 1.03 -4.67
C ARG A 181 10.05 -0.12 -5.63
N THR A 182 10.09 -1.36 -5.12
CA THR A 182 9.82 -2.56 -5.92
C THR A 182 8.41 -2.56 -6.51
N LEU A 183 7.41 -2.10 -5.74
CA LEU A 183 6.02 -2.00 -6.21
C LEU A 183 5.84 -0.98 -7.33
N PHE A 184 6.57 0.14 -7.29
CA PHE A 184 6.61 1.12 -8.37
C PHE A 184 7.50 0.69 -9.56
N GLY A 185 8.10 -0.50 -9.49
CA GLY A 185 8.97 -1.05 -10.54
C GLY A 185 10.38 -0.47 -10.54
N LEU A 186 10.83 0.10 -9.42
CA LEU A 186 12.19 0.59 -9.19
C LEU A 186 13.04 -0.46 -8.47
N PRO A 187 14.38 -0.41 -8.60
CA PRO A 187 15.25 -1.30 -7.84
C PRO A 187 15.12 -1.04 -6.32
N PRO A 188 15.13 -2.10 -5.48
CA PRO A 188 14.89 -1.98 -4.04
C PRO A 188 15.98 -1.18 -3.32
N VAL A 189 17.21 -1.26 -3.81
CA VAL A 189 18.36 -0.49 -3.33
C VAL A 189 18.97 0.23 -4.52
N LEU A 190 19.27 1.50 -4.35
CA LEU A 190 20.09 2.25 -5.28
C LEU A 190 21.51 1.67 -5.23
N GLN A 191 21.84 0.84 -6.21
CA GLN A 191 23.19 0.29 -6.29
C GLN A 191 24.15 1.39 -6.73
N ASN A 192 25.17 1.65 -5.92
CA ASN A 192 26.35 2.37 -6.38
C ASN A 192 27.11 1.41 -7.29
N ASP A 193 26.87 1.52 -8.60
CA ASP A 193 27.64 0.79 -9.59
C ASP A 193 29.00 1.48 -9.75
N GLN A 194 29.94 1.10 -8.88
CA GLN A 194 31.31 1.63 -8.88
C GLN A 194 32.01 1.37 -10.23
N GLU A 195 31.60 0.37 -11.00
CA GLU A 195 32.23 0.01 -12.28
C GLU A 195 31.86 0.98 -13.40
N ARG A 196 30.69 1.63 -13.33
CA ARG A 196 30.21 2.58 -14.34
C ARG A 196 30.45 4.05 -13.96
N GLY A 197 31.04 4.31 -12.80
CA GLY A 197 31.32 5.67 -12.32
C GLY A 197 30.07 6.48 -11.95
N PHE A 198 28.91 5.83 -11.81
CA PHE A 198 27.68 6.48 -11.35
C PHE A 198 27.57 6.36 -9.83
N PHE A 199 27.52 7.51 -9.16
CA PHE A 199 27.19 7.58 -7.74
C PHE A 199 25.70 7.85 -7.59
N SER A 200 24.98 6.95 -6.93
CA SER A 200 23.62 7.26 -6.53
C SER A 200 23.68 8.05 -5.23
N LEU A 201 23.26 9.31 -5.27
CA LEU A 201 22.99 10.06 -4.05
C LEU A 201 21.85 9.35 -3.31
N SER A 202 22.10 8.92 -2.08
CA SER A 202 21.06 8.35 -1.24
C SER A 202 19.97 9.40 -1.04
N PRO A 203 18.69 9.12 -1.37
CA PRO A 203 17.62 10.07 -1.14
C PRO A 203 17.37 10.13 0.37
N ALA A 204 18.13 10.98 1.06
CA ALA A 204 18.34 10.94 2.50
C ALA A 204 17.09 11.22 3.35
N ARG A 205 15.92 11.44 2.74
CA ARG A 205 14.64 11.65 3.44
C ARG A 205 13.43 11.01 2.76
N THR A 206 13.38 10.99 1.44
CA THR A 206 12.22 10.50 0.68
C THR A 206 12.36 9.06 0.21
N GLY A 207 13.58 8.50 0.17
CA GLY A 207 13.82 7.17 -0.39
C GLY A 207 13.72 7.08 -1.93
N PHE A 208 13.42 8.18 -2.63
CA PHE A 208 13.34 8.28 -4.09
C PHE A 208 14.17 9.45 -4.61
N ALA A 209 14.98 9.23 -5.64
CA ALA A 209 15.71 10.30 -6.30
C ALA A 209 14.77 11.12 -7.21
N GLU A 210 15.07 12.41 -7.42
CA GLU A 210 14.22 13.30 -8.21
C GLU A 210 13.97 12.78 -9.64
N TRP A 211 15.00 12.24 -10.29
CA TRP A 211 14.87 11.65 -11.63
C TRP A 211 13.99 10.39 -11.65
N GLU A 212 13.94 9.63 -10.55
CA GLU A 212 13.05 8.47 -10.41
C GLU A 212 11.60 8.95 -10.31
N LEU A 213 11.35 10.01 -9.54
CA LEU A 213 10.03 10.64 -9.44
C LEU A 213 9.58 11.17 -10.81
N ASP A 214 10.47 11.82 -11.56
CA ASP A 214 10.18 12.28 -12.94
C ASP A 214 9.86 11.13 -13.89
N LEU A 215 10.56 10.00 -13.76
CA LEU A 215 10.26 8.78 -14.53
C LEU A 215 8.87 8.24 -14.20
N LEU A 216 8.54 8.15 -12.91
CA LEU A 216 7.24 7.66 -12.43
C LEU A 216 6.09 8.58 -12.86
N LEU A 217 6.26 9.91 -12.75
CA LEU A 217 5.28 10.90 -13.19
C LEU A 217 5.00 10.80 -14.69
N ARG A 218 6.04 10.68 -15.51
CA ARG A 218 5.88 10.49 -16.97
C ARG A 218 5.15 9.20 -17.30
N ARG A 219 5.53 8.09 -16.67
CA ARG A 219 4.85 6.80 -16.86
C ARG A 219 3.38 6.87 -16.46
N ARG A 220 3.09 7.54 -15.34
CA ARG A 220 1.73 7.76 -14.86
C ARG A 220 0.91 8.59 -15.84
N ALA A 221 1.46 9.71 -16.31
CA ALA A 221 0.80 10.58 -17.28
C ALA A 221 0.44 9.84 -18.58
N VAL A 222 1.37 9.05 -19.13
CA VAL A 222 1.11 8.24 -20.34
C VAL A 222 -0.01 7.22 -20.09
N SER A 223 0.01 6.55 -18.93
CA SER A 223 -1.02 5.58 -18.56
C SER A 223 -2.40 6.23 -18.42
N ASP A 224 -2.48 7.38 -17.73
CA ASP A 224 -3.74 8.10 -17.51
C ASP A 224 -4.27 8.68 -18.83
N MET A 225 -3.42 9.22 -19.71
CA MET A 225 -3.81 9.67 -21.05
C MET A 225 -4.34 8.52 -21.92
N ALA A 226 -3.69 7.36 -21.89
CA ALA A 226 -4.16 6.18 -22.60
C ALA A 226 -5.50 5.65 -22.05
N ALA A 227 -5.70 5.72 -20.73
CA ALA A 227 -6.97 5.39 -20.09
C ALA A 227 -8.08 6.36 -20.54
N ALA A 228 -7.81 7.68 -20.52
CA ALA A 228 -8.75 8.69 -20.99
C ALA A 228 -9.15 8.46 -22.45
N ASP A 229 -8.18 8.23 -23.35
CA ASP A 229 -8.42 7.96 -24.77
C ASP A 229 -9.29 6.70 -24.97
N SER A 230 -8.94 5.61 -24.29
CA SER A 230 -9.70 4.35 -24.35
C SER A 230 -11.14 4.53 -23.86
N THR A 231 -11.34 5.26 -22.75
CA THR A 231 -12.66 5.51 -22.16
C THR A 231 -13.52 6.42 -23.05
N LEU A 232 -12.96 7.53 -23.55
CA LEU A 232 -13.66 8.43 -24.48
C LEU A 232 -14.00 7.74 -25.80
N THR A 233 -13.09 6.91 -26.32
CA THR A 233 -13.33 6.10 -27.51
C THR A 233 -14.46 5.09 -27.28
N SER A 234 -14.49 4.46 -26.11
CA SER A 234 -15.55 3.52 -25.72
C SER A 234 -16.90 4.23 -25.57
N LEU A 235 -16.91 5.42 -24.97
CA LEU A 235 -18.10 6.27 -24.89
C LEU A 235 -18.62 6.65 -26.28
N SER A 236 -17.74 7.10 -27.18
CA SER A 236 -18.09 7.45 -28.56
C SER A 236 -18.71 6.26 -29.31
N ARG A 237 -18.14 5.06 -29.17
CA ARG A 237 -18.69 3.83 -29.75
C ARG A 237 -20.05 3.48 -29.15
N LEU A 238 -20.25 3.67 -27.84
CA LEU A 238 -21.50 3.40 -27.16
C LEU A 238 -22.62 4.32 -27.67
N VAL A 239 -22.36 5.63 -27.72
CA VAL A 239 -23.30 6.64 -28.24
C VAL A 239 -23.72 6.31 -29.67
N ARG A 240 -22.77 5.89 -30.52
CA ARG A 240 -23.06 5.47 -31.91
C ARG A 240 -23.93 4.22 -32.01
N LYS A 241 -23.80 3.27 -31.08
CA LYS A 241 -24.59 2.02 -31.07
C LYS A 241 -26.02 2.23 -30.57
N LEU A 242 -26.25 3.24 -29.74
CA LEU A 242 -27.54 3.51 -29.09
C LEU A 242 -28.05 4.89 -29.50
N PRO A 243 -28.55 5.08 -30.73
CA PRO A 243 -28.93 6.40 -31.27
C PRO A 243 -30.09 7.06 -30.52
N ASN A 244 -30.89 6.29 -29.77
CA ASN A 244 -32.00 6.79 -28.96
C ASN A 244 -31.61 7.06 -27.50
N MET A 245 -30.32 6.99 -27.15
CA MET A 245 -29.85 7.29 -25.80
C MET A 245 -29.92 8.80 -25.55
N VAL A 246 -30.69 9.21 -24.55
CA VAL A 246 -30.73 10.60 -24.08
C VAL A 246 -29.46 10.87 -23.27
N ILE A 247 -28.54 11.67 -23.84
CA ILE A 247 -27.32 12.12 -23.17
C ILE A 247 -27.64 13.41 -22.42
N LYS A 248 -27.36 13.44 -21.12
CA LYS A 248 -27.46 14.66 -20.31
C LYS A 248 -26.34 15.63 -20.66
N ASP A 249 -26.61 16.92 -20.59
CA ASP A 249 -25.62 17.98 -20.85
C ASP A 249 -24.38 17.88 -19.95
N GLU A 250 -24.56 17.41 -18.70
CA GLU A 250 -23.49 17.15 -17.73
C GLU A 250 -22.39 16.22 -18.29
N ILE A 251 -22.78 15.18 -19.04
CA ILE A 251 -21.85 14.24 -19.67
C ILE A 251 -21.06 14.94 -20.79
N GLY A 252 -21.72 15.80 -21.56
CA GLY A 252 -21.08 16.60 -22.61
C GLY A 252 -20.02 17.55 -22.04
N GLU A 253 -20.33 18.23 -20.94
CA GLU A 253 -19.39 19.11 -20.23
C GLU A 253 -18.22 18.33 -19.60
N GLN A 254 -18.46 17.13 -19.04
CA GLN A 254 -17.39 16.26 -18.53
C GLN A 254 -16.45 15.80 -19.64
N VAL A 255 -16.97 15.39 -20.80
CA VAL A 255 -16.17 14.99 -21.96
C VAL A 255 -15.35 16.17 -22.50
N LYS A 256 -15.96 17.35 -22.61
CA LYS A 256 -15.27 18.57 -23.04
C LYS A 256 -14.16 18.95 -22.07
N SER A 257 -14.44 18.93 -20.77
CA SER A 257 -13.47 19.23 -19.72
C SER A 257 -12.33 18.20 -19.70
N SER A 258 -12.63 16.92 -19.93
CA SER A 258 -11.64 15.86 -20.09
C SER A 258 -10.69 16.14 -21.24
N LEU A 259 -11.21 16.54 -22.41
CA LEU A 259 -10.40 16.89 -23.58
C LEU A 259 -9.53 18.13 -23.33
N VAL A 260 -10.07 19.15 -22.67
CA VAL A 260 -9.30 20.35 -22.29
C VAL A 260 -8.15 19.98 -21.34
N ALA A 261 -8.41 19.15 -20.34
CA ALA A 261 -7.37 18.66 -19.42
C ALA A 261 -6.31 17.81 -20.15
N ALA A 262 -6.71 16.99 -21.13
CA ALA A 262 -5.81 16.22 -21.97
C ALA A 262 -4.88 17.12 -22.82
N VAL A 263 -5.43 18.20 -23.40
CA VAL A 263 -4.63 19.20 -24.13
C VAL A 263 -3.67 19.94 -23.19
N ALA A 264 -4.13 20.33 -21.99
CA ALA A 264 -3.28 20.95 -20.98
C ALA A 264 -2.12 20.02 -20.57
N ALA A 265 -2.37 18.72 -20.44
CA ALA A 265 -1.33 17.73 -20.16
C ALA A 265 -0.24 17.72 -21.25
N LEU A 266 -0.62 17.78 -22.53
CA LEU A 266 0.33 17.87 -23.64
C LEU A 266 1.15 19.17 -23.61
N ASP A 267 0.52 20.30 -23.30
CA ASP A 267 1.21 21.59 -23.16
C ASP A 267 2.21 21.59 -22.00
N HIS A 268 1.83 21.01 -20.86
CA HIS A 268 2.73 20.84 -19.71
C HIS A 268 3.89 19.90 -20.02
N ALA A 269 3.64 18.84 -20.78
CA ALA A 269 4.66 17.90 -21.23
C ALA A 269 5.68 18.59 -22.15
N ALA A 270 5.21 19.44 -23.08
CA ALA A 270 6.06 20.21 -23.98
C ALA A 270 6.97 21.21 -23.23
N ARG A 271 6.52 21.70 -22.07
CA ARG A 271 7.30 22.59 -21.19
C ARG A 271 8.19 21.84 -20.19
N GLY A 272 8.17 20.51 -20.19
CA GLY A 272 8.94 19.68 -19.26
C GLY A 272 8.41 19.67 -17.82
N SER A 273 7.17 20.12 -17.59
CA SER A 273 6.58 20.14 -16.24
C SER A 273 5.84 18.84 -15.95
N TYR A 274 6.59 17.81 -15.52
CA TYR A 274 6.05 16.45 -15.37
C TYR A 274 4.97 16.31 -14.30
N LEU A 275 5.08 17.08 -13.20
CA LEU A 275 4.06 17.07 -12.14
C LEU A 275 2.70 17.55 -12.67
N HIS A 276 2.65 18.75 -13.25
CA HIS A 276 1.42 19.30 -13.85
C HIS A 276 0.92 18.44 -15.01
N THR A 277 1.82 17.82 -15.78
CA THR A 277 1.46 16.86 -16.83
C THR A 277 0.69 15.67 -16.24
N ALA A 278 1.20 15.05 -15.17
CA ALA A 278 0.56 13.92 -14.52
C ALA A 278 -0.77 14.32 -13.86
N GLU A 279 -0.85 15.50 -13.24
CA GLU A 279 -2.09 16.01 -12.64
C GLU A 279 -3.18 16.25 -13.68
N ALA A 280 -2.86 16.92 -14.80
CA ALA A 280 -3.79 17.17 -15.88
C ALA A 280 -4.22 15.88 -16.59
N ALA A 281 -3.30 14.95 -16.83
CA ALA A 281 -3.60 13.64 -17.41
C ALA A 281 -4.55 12.81 -16.51
N ARG A 282 -4.29 12.82 -15.19
CA ARG A 282 -5.16 12.16 -14.20
C ARG A 282 -6.55 12.76 -14.17
N GLU A 283 -6.66 14.08 -14.26
CA GLU A 283 -7.97 14.74 -14.31
C GLU A 283 -8.73 14.42 -15.61
N ALA A 284 -8.03 14.37 -16.75
CA ALA A 284 -8.63 13.94 -18.01
C ALA A 284 -9.20 12.52 -17.92
N ALA A 285 -8.44 11.57 -17.36
CA ALA A 285 -8.89 10.19 -17.15
C ALA A 285 -10.10 10.13 -16.21
N ARG A 286 -10.05 10.83 -15.08
CA ARG A 286 -11.14 10.89 -14.09
C ARG A 286 -12.45 11.40 -14.70
N LEU A 287 -12.39 12.51 -15.44
CA LEU A 287 -13.56 13.10 -16.10
C LEU A 287 -14.12 12.21 -17.20
N ALA A 288 -13.25 11.52 -17.96
CA ALA A 288 -13.68 10.55 -18.98
C ALA A 288 -14.41 9.35 -18.34
N GLU A 289 -13.88 8.82 -17.24
CA GLU A 289 -14.52 7.76 -16.47
C GLU A 289 -15.84 8.21 -15.85
N GLU A 290 -15.88 9.40 -15.27
CA GLU A 290 -17.10 9.97 -14.69
C GLU A 290 -18.22 10.10 -15.74
N ALA A 291 -17.87 10.55 -16.95
CA ALA A 291 -18.77 10.63 -18.08
C ALA A 291 -19.26 9.23 -18.53
N PHE A 292 -18.36 8.26 -18.67
CA PHE A 292 -18.70 6.91 -19.14
C PHE A 292 -19.55 6.12 -18.13
N PHE A 293 -19.22 6.22 -16.84
CA PHE A 293 -19.93 5.53 -15.75
C PHE A 293 -21.08 6.34 -15.16
N HIS A 294 -21.48 7.44 -15.81
CA HIS A 294 -22.59 8.24 -15.36
C HIS A 294 -23.88 7.38 -15.25
N PRO A 295 -24.67 7.49 -14.15
CA PRO A 295 -25.82 6.60 -13.91
C PRO A 295 -26.82 6.49 -15.06
N SER A 296 -27.02 7.58 -15.83
CA SER A 296 -27.93 7.59 -16.98
C SER A 296 -27.43 6.79 -18.18
N ILE A 297 -26.10 6.67 -18.37
CA ILE A 297 -25.52 5.81 -19.41
C ILE A 297 -25.57 4.36 -18.93
N MET A 298 -25.19 4.13 -17.67
CA MET A 298 -25.20 2.80 -17.07
C MET A 298 -26.61 2.18 -17.05
N SER A 299 -27.65 2.98 -16.78
CA SER A 299 -29.03 2.48 -16.78
C SER A 299 -29.49 1.94 -18.13
N VAL A 300 -29.01 2.52 -19.23
CA VAL A 300 -29.37 2.07 -20.59
C VAL A 300 -28.63 0.78 -20.94
N LEU A 301 -27.38 0.64 -20.51
CA LEU A 301 -26.61 -0.60 -20.66
C LEU A 301 -27.23 -1.78 -19.90
N TYR A 302 -27.74 -1.54 -18.69
CA TYR A 302 -28.35 -2.58 -17.86
C TYR A 302 -29.85 -2.80 -18.10
N ASN A 303 -30.51 -1.96 -18.90
CA ASN A 303 -31.91 -2.11 -19.26
C ASN A 303 -32.14 -1.91 -20.77
N PRO A 304 -31.62 -2.82 -21.62
CA PRO A 304 -31.84 -2.73 -23.05
C PRO A 304 -33.34 -2.78 -23.37
N THR A 305 -33.77 -1.92 -24.28
CA THR A 305 -35.16 -1.80 -24.74
C THR A 305 -35.74 -3.12 -25.26
N GLU A 306 -34.89 -4.06 -25.64
CA GLU A 306 -35.22 -5.42 -26.02
C GLU A 306 -35.92 -6.20 -24.90
N HIS A 307 -35.55 -5.98 -23.63
CA HIS A 307 -36.25 -6.59 -22.48
C HIS A 307 -37.65 -6.01 -22.28
N HIS A 308 -37.83 -4.70 -22.50
CA HIS A 308 -39.16 -4.09 -22.49
C HIS A 308 -40.01 -4.61 -23.64
N LEU A 309 -39.46 -4.65 -24.86
CA LEU A 309 -40.13 -5.22 -26.02
C LEU A 309 -40.54 -6.66 -25.79
N ALA A 310 -39.66 -7.51 -25.24
CA ALA A 310 -39.99 -8.90 -24.90
C ALA A 310 -41.15 -9.00 -23.89
N ILE A 311 -41.18 -8.15 -22.85
CA ILE A 311 -42.28 -8.12 -21.88
C ILE A 311 -43.60 -7.73 -22.57
N TYR A 312 -43.57 -6.75 -23.47
CA TYR A 312 -44.78 -6.29 -24.17
C TYR A 312 -45.23 -7.24 -25.28
N THR A 313 -44.34 -7.87 -26.06
CA THR A 313 -44.76 -8.85 -27.08
C THR A 313 -45.37 -10.10 -26.46
N TYR A 314 -44.85 -10.60 -25.33
CA TYR A 314 -45.47 -11.72 -24.61
C TYR A 314 -46.89 -11.40 -24.08
N CYS A 315 -47.17 -10.13 -23.79
CA CYS A 315 -48.46 -9.68 -23.28
C CYS A 315 -49.53 -9.50 -24.38
N PHE A 316 -49.14 -9.40 -25.65
CA PHE A 316 -50.06 -9.24 -26.79
C PHE A 316 -50.28 -10.53 -27.59
N THR A 317 -49.54 -11.60 -27.30
CA THR A 317 -49.73 -12.93 -27.94
C THR A 317 -50.48 -13.95 -27.07
N LEU A 318 -51.06 -13.52 -25.95
CA LEU A 318 -52.05 -14.24 -25.14
C LEU A 318 -53.40 -13.54 -25.26
#